data_AF-A0A923DDP4-F1
#
_entry.id   AF-A0A923DDP4-F1
#
_cell.length_a   1.000
_cell.length_b   1.000
_cell.length_c   1.000
_cell.angle_alpha   90.00
_cell.angle_beta   90.00
_cell.angle_gamma   90.00
#
_symmetry.space_group_name_H-M   'P 1'
#
loop_
_entity.id
_entity.type
_entity.pdbx_description
1 polymer ?
#
loop_
_entity_poly.entity_id
_entity_poly.type
_entity_poly.pdbx_seq_one_letter_code
_entity_poly.pdbx_strand_id
1 'polypeptide(L)'
;MEHFISINFQEILKGESRPSEEFLNYKDIFSNNLSNVPNAGDYIEFSHEEDGQIGIYKVKTRYFRYSLKNSKCNVTCNVIVERYDEDAPFLIKE
;
A
#
# COMPACT_ATOMS: atom_id res chain seq x y z
N MET A 1 -23.51 -4.56 6.04
CA MET A 1 -22.93 -4.83 4.70
C MET A 1 -21.51 -5.30 4.95
N GLU A 2 -21.14 -6.50 4.49
CA GLU A 2 -19.77 -7.00 4.65
C GLU A 2 -18.88 -6.31 3.60
N HIS A 3 -17.79 -5.70 4.08
CA HIS A 3 -16.79 -5.04 3.25
C HIS A 3 -15.47 -5.78 3.41
N PHE A 4 -14.90 -6.21 2.28
CA PHE A 4 -13.58 -6.82 2.25
C PHE A 4 -12.64 -5.86 1.56
N ILE A 5 -11.59 -5.42 2.25
CA ILE A 5 -10.55 -4.57 1.68
C ILE A 5 -9.31 -5.43 1.50
N SER A 6 -8.87 -5.64 0.27
CA SER A 6 -7.55 -6.16 -0.07
C SER A 6 -6.61 -4.97 -0.25
N ILE A 7 -5.50 -4.92 0.50
CA ILE A 7 -4.48 -3.87 0.38
C ILE A 7 -3.20 -4.51 -0.16
N ASN A 8 -2.62 -3.90 -1.19
CA ASN A 8 -1.41 -4.39 -1.86
C ASN A 8 -0.39 -3.26 -1.97
N PHE A 9 0.88 -3.59 -1.74
CA PHE A 9 1.98 -2.63 -1.85
C PHE A 9 2.80 -2.92 -3.09
N GLN A 10 3.10 -1.88 -3.84
CA GLN A 10 3.98 -1.96 -5.00
C GLN A 10 5.07 -0.92 -4.87
N GLU A 11 6.30 -1.41 -4.78
CA GLU A 11 7.49 -0.58 -4.80
C GLU A 11 7.79 -0.09 -6.22
N ILE A 12 8.23 1.16 -6.32
CA ILE A 12 8.81 1.77 -7.52
C ILE A 12 10.17 2.37 -7.19
N LEU A 13 11.05 2.47 -8.19
CA LEU A 13 12.33 3.13 -7.99
C LEU A 13 12.15 4.64 -7.88
N LYS A 14 13.14 5.31 -7.28
CA LYS A 14 13.12 6.75 -7.07
C LYS A 14 12.96 7.50 -8.38
N GLY A 15 11.93 8.34 -8.46
CA GLY A 15 11.63 9.15 -9.64
C GLY A 15 10.94 8.41 -10.78
N GLU A 16 10.62 7.12 -10.61
CA GLU A 16 9.82 6.40 -11.59
C GLU A 16 8.35 6.81 -11.55
N SER A 17 7.74 6.78 -12.73
CA SER A 17 6.30 6.88 -12.86
C SER A 17 5.62 5.56 -12.50
N ARG A 18 4.35 5.66 -12.13
CA ARG A 18 3.49 4.52 -11.81
C ARG A 18 3.60 3.38 -12.86
N PRO A 19 3.73 2.10 -12.44
CA PRO A 19 3.65 0.95 -13.33
C PRO A 19 2.24 0.81 -13.95
N SER A 20 2.13 0.19 -15.12
CA SER A 20 0.81 -0.07 -15.72
C SER A 20 -0.02 -1.00 -14.85
N GLU A 21 -1.35 -0.95 -14.98
CA GLU A 21 -2.28 -1.77 -14.18
C GLU A 21 -2.06 -3.28 -14.35
N GLU A 22 -1.38 -3.69 -15.41
CA GLU A 22 -1.07 -5.09 -15.72
C GLU A 22 -0.01 -5.69 -14.79
N PHE A 23 0.82 -4.85 -14.14
CA PHE A 23 1.90 -5.28 -13.24
C PHE A 23 1.56 -5.11 -11.76
N LEU A 24 0.28 -4.90 -11.42
CA LEU A 24 -0.14 -4.79 -10.03
C LEU A 24 -0.08 -6.18 -9.37
N ASN A 25 0.94 -6.43 -8.54
CA ASN A 25 0.99 -7.61 -7.70
C ASN A 25 0.03 -7.44 -6.52
N TYR A 26 -0.95 -8.35 -6.42
CA TYR A 26 -1.94 -8.34 -5.36
C TYR A 26 -1.48 -9.27 -4.21
N LYS A 27 -0.73 -8.76 -3.23
CA LYS A 27 -0.56 -9.43 -1.94
C LYS A 27 -1.62 -8.94 -0.96
N ASP A 28 -2.71 -9.71 -0.84
CA ASP A 28 -3.90 -9.31 -0.10
C ASP A 28 -3.65 -9.19 1.41
N ILE A 29 -3.65 -7.97 1.94
CA ILE A 29 -3.97 -7.75 3.36
C ILE A 29 -5.48 -7.55 3.47
N PHE A 30 -6.15 -8.46 4.17
CA PHE A 30 -7.58 -8.37 4.42
C PHE A 30 -7.87 -7.43 5.59
N SER A 31 -8.59 -6.34 5.32
CA SER A 31 -9.10 -5.42 6.35
C SER A 31 -10.59 -5.18 6.18
N ASN A 32 -11.30 -5.04 7.29
CA ASN A 32 -12.71 -4.62 7.31
C ASN A 32 -12.83 -3.10 7.51
N ASN A 33 -11.70 -2.39 7.66
CA ASN A 33 -11.63 -0.97 7.94
C ASN A 33 -10.64 -0.25 7.01
N LEU A 34 -11.11 0.82 6.35
CA LEU A 34 -10.30 1.68 5.48
C LEU A 34 -9.25 2.50 6.24
N SER A 35 -9.39 2.67 7.57
CA SER A 35 -8.40 3.38 8.39
C SER A 35 -7.01 2.77 8.36
N ASN A 36 -6.91 1.48 7.98
CA ASN A 36 -5.64 0.76 7.89
C ASN A 36 -4.93 0.98 6.55
N VAL A 37 -5.54 1.74 5.63
CA VAL A 37 -4.94 2.07 4.33
C VAL A 37 -4.09 3.35 4.49
N PRO A 38 -2.75 3.27 4.36
CA PRO A 38 -1.88 4.43 4.57
C PRO A 38 -2.12 5.52 3.51
N ASN A 39 -2.05 6.80 3.89
CA ASN A 39 -2.28 7.92 2.99
C ASN A 39 -1.07 8.25 2.12
N ALA A 40 -1.31 8.93 1.00
CA ALA A 40 -0.21 9.51 0.22
C ALA A 40 0.56 10.52 1.07
N GLY A 41 1.88 10.38 1.11
CA GLY A 41 2.76 11.13 2.01
C GLY A 41 3.12 10.39 3.30
N ASP A 42 2.37 9.35 3.69
CA ASP A 42 2.72 8.53 4.85
C ASP A 42 4.02 7.75 4.58
N TYR A 43 4.74 7.47 5.67
CA TYR A 43 5.90 6.59 5.66
C TYR A 43 5.50 5.27 6.29
N ILE A 44 5.81 4.18 5.61
CA ILE A 44 5.54 2.82 6.07
C ILE A 44 6.84 2.05 6.16
N GLU A 45 6.93 1.19 7.16
CA GLU A 45 8.04 0.27 7.35
C GLU A 45 7.55 -1.15 7.07
N PHE A 46 8.23 -1.88 6.20
CA PHE A 46 7.97 -3.30 6.02
C PHE A 46 9.25 -4.05 5.64
N SER A 47 9.29 -5.34 5.99
CA SER A 47 10.39 -6.24 5.65
C SER A 47 10.16 -6.88 4.29
N HIS A 48 11.18 -6.89 3.44
CA HIS A 48 11.19 -7.77 2.28
C HIS A 48 11.38 -9.22 2.75
N GLU A 49 10.47 -10.11 2.35
CA GLU A 49 10.55 -11.54 2.70
C GLU A 49 11.77 -12.24 2.08
N GLU A 50 12.30 -11.69 0.98
CA GLU A 50 13.40 -12.31 0.22
C GLU A 50 14.78 -12.11 0.86
N ASP A 51 15.02 -10.96 1.49
CA ASP A 51 16.34 -10.62 2.06
C ASP A 51 16.31 -10.25 3.54
N GLY A 52 15.11 -10.20 4.15
CA GLY A 52 14.91 -9.82 5.55
C GLY A 52 15.25 -8.36 5.87
N GLN A 53 15.55 -7.53 4.85
CA GLN A 53 15.84 -6.12 5.07
C GLN A 53 14.55 -5.37 5.36
N ILE A 54 14.60 -4.57 6.43
CA ILE A 54 13.56 -3.61 6.77
C ILE A 54 13.85 -2.32 6.00
N GLY A 55 12.90 -1.89 5.19
CA GLY A 55 12.96 -0.61 4.49
C GLY A 55 11.88 0.35 4.97
N ILE A 56 12.16 1.65 4.86
CA ILE A 56 11.16 2.71 5.01
C ILE A 56 10.76 3.17 3.61
N TYR A 57 9.46 3.28 3.38
CA TYR A 57 8.91 3.65 2.09
C TYR A 57 7.90 4.78 2.23
N LYS A 58 7.97 5.74 1.32
CA LYS A 58 7.00 6.83 1.24
C LYS A 58 5.87 6.43 0.31
N VAL A 59 4.63 6.55 0.76
CA VAL A 59 3.45 6.34 -0.09
C VAL A 59 3.34 7.49 -1.08
N LYS A 60 3.42 7.17 -2.37
CA LYS A 60 3.31 8.16 -3.45
C LYS A 60 1.87 8.37 -3.88
N THR A 61 1.11 7.28 -3.99
CA THR A 61 -0.29 7.33 -4.42
C THR A 61 -1.04 6.08 -3.98
N ARG A 62 -2.37 6.19 -4.01
CA ARG A 62 -3.29 5.08 -3.77
C ARG A 62 -4.32 4.98 -4.88
N TYR A 63 -4.68 3.75 -5.20
CA TYR A 63 -5.76 3.46 -6.13
C TYR A 63 -6.76 2.53 -5.49
N PHE A 64 -8.03 2.91 -5.56
CA PHE A 64 -9.14 2.12 -5.05
C PHE A 64 -9.96 1.62 -6.23
N ARG A 65 -10.20 0.31 -6.26
CA ARG A 65 -11.19 -0.32 -7.13
C ARG A 65 -12.22 -0.99 -6.24
N TYR A 66 -13.50 -0.78 -6.51
CA TYR A 66 -14.56 -1.48 -5.79
C TYR A 66 -15.40 -2.30 -6.77
N SER A 67 -15.87 -3.44 -6.28
CA SER A 67 -16.85 -4.26 -6.98
C SER A 67 -17.98 -4.63 -6.03
N LEU A 68 -19.21 -4.55 -6.53
CA LEU A 68 -20.41 -4.93 -5.79
C LEU A 68 -20.95 -6.23 -6.39
N LYS A 69 -21.04 -7.30 -5.59
CA LYS A 69 -21.64 -8.58 -6.00
C LYS A 69 -22.41 -9.18 -4.84
N ASN A 70 -23.69 -9.53 -5.06
CA ASN A 70 -24.55 -10.17 -4.06
C ASN A 70 -24.55 -9.45 -2.69
N SER A 71 -24.67 -8.13 -2.68
CA SER A 71 -24.64 -7.28 -1.47
C SER A 71 -23.32 -7.34 -0.67
N LYS A 72 -22.25 -7.89 -1.26
CA LYS A 72 -20.87 -7.80 -0.76
C LYS A 72 -20.12 -6.76 -1.56
N CYS A 73 -19.35 -5.93 -0.86
CA CYS A 73 -18.49 -4.92 -1.46
C CYS A 73 -17.04 -5.35 -1.27
N ASN A 74 -16.34 -5.63 -2.37
CA ASN A 74 -14.91 -5.91 -2.36
C ASN A 74 -14.18 -4.66 -2.83
N VAL A 75 -13.30 -4.14 -1.99
CA VAL A 75 -12.43 -3.02 -2.28
C VAL A 75 -11.01 -3.55 -2.44
N THR A 76 -10.39 -3.28 -3.56
CA THR A 76 -8.95 -3.48 -3.75
C THR A 76 -8.28 -2.12 -3.67
N CYS A 77 -7.33 -1.99 -2.75
CA CYS A 77 -6.45 -0.85 -2.64
C CYS A 77 -5.05 -1.26 -3.10
N ASN A 78 -4.52 -0.52 -4.08
CA ASN A 78 -3.12 -0.62 -4.46
C ASN A 78 -2.40 0.65 -4.00
N VAL A 79 -1.36 0.44 -3.20
CA VAL A 79 -0.54 1.48 -2.57
C VAL A 79 0.81 1.47 -3.26
N ILE A 80 1.13 2.57 -3.96
CA ILE A 80 2.42 2.73 -4.62
C ILE A 80 3.38 3.39 -3.64
N VAL A 81 4.53 2.78 -3.45
CA VAL A 81 5.53 3.21 -2.47
C VAL A 81 6.90 3.35 -3.12
N GLU A 82 7.66 4.34 -2.67
CA GLU A 82 9.02 4.61 -3.13
C GLU A 82 9.94 4.46 -1.93
N ARG A 83 11.03 3.70 -2.08
CA ARG A 83 12.01 3.53 -1.01
C ARG A 83 12.58 4.88 -0.57
N TYR A 84 12.67 5.07 0.73
CA TYR A 84 13.17 6.29 1.35
C TYR A 84 14.51 5.98 2.03
N ASP A 85 15.61 6.30 1.34
CA ASP A 85 16.98 5.96 1.75
C ASP A 85 17.67 7.05 2.60
N GLU A 86 16.98 8.14 2.92
CA GLU A 86 17.51 9.15 3.86
C GLU A 86 17.24 8.70 5.30
N ASP A 87 18.06 9.16 6.25
CA ASP A 87 17.80 9.03 7.70
C ASP A 87 16.40 9.60 7.99
N ALA A 88 15.38 8.74 8.00
CA ALA A 88 14.00 9.18 8.09
C ALA A 88 13.77 9.84 9.46
N PRO A 89 13.27 11.08 9.53
CA PRO A 89 12.86 11.65 10.80
C PRO A 89 11.72 10.79 11.35
N PHE A 90 12.00 10.08 12.44
CA PHE A 90 11.03 9.24 13.13
C PHE A 90 9.86 10.11 13.57
N LEU A 91 8.67 9.79 13.09
CA LEU A 91 7.45 10.46 13.53
C LEU A 91 6.96 9.74 14.80
N ILE A 92 7.38 10.22 15.97
CA ILE A 92 6.77 9.83 17.25
C ILE A 92 5.40 10.49 17.28
N LYS A 93 4.33 9.71 17.12
CA LYS A 93 2.97 10.16 17.44
C LYS A 93 2.82 10.15 18.96
N GLU A 94 2.55 11.30 19.55
CA GLU A 94 1.92 11.39 20.88
C GLU A 94 0.45 10.95 20.80
#